data_AF-A0A6A5QAJ8-F1
#
_entry.id   AF-A0A6A5QAJ8-F1
#
_cell.length_a   1.000
_cell.length_b   1.000
_cell.length_c   1.000
_cell.angle_alpha   90.00
_cell.angle_beta   90.00
_cell.angle_gamma   90.00
#
_symmetry.space_group_name_H-M   'P 1'
#
loop_
_entity.id
_entity.type
_entity.pdbx_description
1 polymer ?
#
loop_
_entity_poly.entity_id
_entity_poly.type
_entity_poly.pdbx_seq_one_letter_code
_entity_poly.pdbx_strand_id
1 'polypeptide(L)'
;MLHRAMESAIAYIRTLIKVPQPQLYRLGLGTWSAWFYSFVVICKLVFLQDNERTGETEHHKITALVTSCQSARLMLYVQGERVMRGLWRPGNWSFGNRDDCRPTTPLVLTTQFCAMPPPRLASLVRLCTTRLHIHRVALSAFTPTKSTRLLHTSPTRCAMSEFDSYTAKGSKSNATSGTATNGHSTAIAWGAEENPAAFDFRSDVHTTPTMSMMRAIQQCTLLDDVTMEDPTTLSLERFIADLSGKEDALLVLSGTMGNQVALRSHLTAPPHAVLCDRRGHLINYEAGGVSSLSQAMMQPIDAKNTTYLTLEEVQQYAVISDDVHACPTRVISLENTLNGAIMPLSEVRRISAWARENGIIMHLDGARLWEAVAAGAGSLKDFCAEFDSISLCFSKGLGAPIGSIIVGNKPFIKRSRWIRKSIGGGLRQAGVVAAPARVAVEETFLGGKLAQSHCHAKRIQKIWTDLGGKLQYPVDTNMVWLDLGAHNIDLNHFIELGDKYGVKVRGGRFVVHYQIGAEAIERVRKVFTDALTGQESAGKSHVTEHDPEVLKLKGKGVE
;
A
#
# COMPACT_ATOMS: atom_id res chain seq x y z
N MET A 1 15.17 -52.16 -8.02
CA MET A 1 15.84 -51.35 -9.07
C MET A 1 15.89 -49.86 -8.72
N LEU A 2 14.79 -49.21 -8.28
CA LEU A 2 14.72 -47.77 -8.01
C LEU A 2 15.92 -47.19 -7.22
N HIS A 3 16.34 -47.84 -6.12
CA HIS A 3 17.47 -47.35 -5.31
C HIS A 3 18.76 -47.15 -6.12
N ARG A 4 19.10 -48.08 -7.04
CA ARG A 4 20.29 -47.93 -7.91
C ARG A 4 20.12 -46.79 -8.91
N ALA A 5 18.91 -46.59 -9.44
CA ALA A 5 18.61 -45.47 -10.33
C ALA A 5 18.71 -44.11 -9.62
N MET A 6 18.27 -44.01 -8.37
CA MET A 6 18.46 -42.82 -7.54
C MET A 6 19.95 -42.55 -7.25
N GLU A 7 20.74 -43.56 -6.90
CA GLU A 7 22.18 -43.36 -6.72
C GLU A 7 22.89 -42.94 -8.01
N SER A 8 22.53 -43.51 -9.17
CA SER A 8 23.04 -43.03 -10.46
C SER A 8 22.64 -41.58 -10.76
N ALA A 9 21.41 -41.16 -10.46
CA ALA A 9 20.96 -39.78 -10.64
C ALA A 9 21.70 -38.80 -9.71
N ILE A 10 21.90 -39.18 -8.44
CA ILE A 10 22.66 -38.39 -7.46
C ILE A 10 24.14 -38.29 -7.87
N ALA A 11 24.74 -39.39 -8.36
CA ALA A 11 26.10 -39.39 -8.90
C ALA A 11 26.23 -38.48 -10.13
N TYR A 12 25.28 -38.54 -11.07
CA TYR A 12 25.25 -37.68 -12.25
C TYR A 12 25.19 -36.19 -11.90
N ILE A 13 24.32 -35.80 -10.96
CA ILE A 13 24.23 -34.40 -10.49
C ILE A 13 25.51 -33.97 -9.75
N ARG A 14 26.10 -34.84 -8.91
CA ARG A 14 27.40 -34.57 -8.26
C ARG A 14 28.53 -34.36 -9.27
N THR A 15 28.48 -35.03 -10.42
CA THR A 15 29.44 -34.81 -11.52
C THR A 15 29.18 -33.48 -12.20
N LEU A 16 27.92 -33.16 -12.57
CA LEU A 16 27.57 -31.88 -13.20
C LEU A 16 27.96 -30.65 -12.37
N ILE A 17 27.79 -30.71 -11.04
CA ILE A 17 28.18 -29.62 -10.11
C ILE A 17 29.71 -29.36 -10.13
N LYS A 18 30.53 -30.35 -10.52
CA LYS A 18 31.99 -30.21 -10.59
C LYS A 18 32.51 -29.75 -11.96
N VAL A 19 31.65 -29.65 -12.98
CA VAL A 19 32.07 -29.21 -14.33
C VAL A 19 32.07 -27.67 -14.39
N PRO A 20 33.16 -27.02 -14.83
CA PRO A 20 33.21 -25.57 -14.99
C PRO A 20 32.10 -25.05 -15.91
N GLN A 21 31.43 -23.98 -15.50
CA GLN A 21 30.29 -23.38 -16.22
C GLN A 21 30.49 -23.18 -17.74
N PRO A 22 31.67 -22.73 -18.24
CA PRO A 22 31.91 -22.58 -19.67
C PRO A 22 31.82 -23.89 -20.47
N GLN A 23 32.12 -25.04 -19.85
CA GLN A 23 31.99 -26.36 -20.47
C GLN A 23 30.54 -26.85 -20.48
N LEU A 24 29.77 -26.58 -19.41
CA LEU A 24 28.33 -26.89 -19.35
C LEU A 24 27.53 -26.15 -20.43
N TYR A 25 27.89 -24.89 -20.74
CA TYR A 25 27.29 -24.14 -21.84
C TYR A 25 27.62 -24.72 -23.23
N ARG A 26 28.88 -25.13 -23.47
CA ARG A 26 29.26 -25.77 -24.75
C ARG A 26 28.55 -27.11 -25.00
N LEU A 27 28.15 -27.80 -23.94
CA LEU A 27 27.40 -29.06 -24.01
C LEU A 27 25.86 -28.86 -24.03
N GLY A 28 25.36 -27.62 -24.06
CA GLY A 28 23.91 -27.31 -24.03
C GLY A 28 23.22 -27.51 -22.66
N LEU A 29 23.95 -28.00 -21.65
CA LEU A 29 23.45 -28.35 -20.32
C LEU A 29 23.35 -27.15 -19.35
N GLY A 30 23.80 -25.96 -19.77
CA GLY A 30 23.67 -24.71 -19.01
C GLY A 30 22.25 -24.09 -19.00
N THR A 31 21.26 -24.74 -19.62
CA THR A 31 19.89 -24.21 -19.74
C THR A 31 18.98 -24.69 -18.61
N TRP A 32 18.04 -23.83 -18.18
CA TRP A 32 17.08 -24.12 -17.10
C TRP A 32 16.26 -25.41 -17.32
N SER A 33 16.02 -25.76 -18.58
CA SER A 33 15.33 -26.99 -18.98
C SER A 33 16.04 -28.25 -18.50
N ALA A 34 17.37 -28.35 -18.62
CA ALA A 34 18.11 -29.54 -18.21
C ALA A 34 17.97 -29.82 -16.70
N TRP A 35 18.12 -28.77 -15.88
CA TRP A 35 17.95 -28.84 -14.43
C TRP A 35 16.50 -29.12 -14.02
N PHE A 36 15.53 -28.51 -14.71
CA PHE A 36 14.10 -28.77 -14.49
C PHE A 36 13.73 -30.24 -14.80
N TYR A 37 14.26 -30.81 -15.89
CA TYR A 37 14.06 -32.22 -16.22
C TYR A 37 14.66 -33.16 -15.15
N SER A 38 15.87 -32.90 -14.66
CA SER A 38 16.45 -33.69 -13.56
C SER A 38 15.62 -33.59 -12.28
N PHE A 39 15.12 -32.41 -11.93
CA PHE A 39 14.26 -32.19 -10.76
C PHE A 39 12.93 -32.96 -10.88
N VAL A 40 12.23 -32.85 -12.01
CA VAL A 40 10.97 -33.56 -12.26
C VAL A 40 11.15 -35.09 -12.22
N VAL A 41 12.26 -35.61 -12.75
CA VAL A 41 12.58 -37.05 -12.66
C VAL A 41 12.81 -37.49 -11.21
N ILE A 42 13.53 -36.70 -10.42
CA ILE A 42 13.76 -37.00 -9.00
C ILE A 42 12.45 -36.97 -8.19
N CYS A 43 11.62 -35.93 -8.35
CA CYS A 43 10.31 -35.88 -7.69
C CYS A 43 9.43 -37.08 -8.06
N LYS A 44 9.45 -37.51 -9.33
CA LYS A 44 8.69 -38.68 -9.79
C LYS A 44 9.23 -40.00 -9.20
N LEU A 45 10.55 -40.15 -9.07
CA LEU A 45 11.16 -41.34 -8.45
C LEU A 45 10.90 -41.42 -6.94
N VAL A 46 11.02 -40.30 -6.22
CA VAL A 46 10.72 -40.23 -4.78
C VAL A 46 9.25 -40.56 -4.51
N PHE A 47 8.32 -40.05 -5.32
CA PHE A 47 6.90 -40.33 -5.15
C PHE A 47 6.51 -41.78 -5.53
N LEU A 48 7.18 -42.39 -6.51
CA LEU A 48 6.99 -43.81 -6.82
C LEU A 48 7.47 -44.72 -5.68
N GLN A 49 8.58 -44.37 -5.02
CA GLN A 49 9.08 -45.09 -3.86
C GLN A 49 8.16 -44.97 -2.63
N ASP A 50 7.44 -43.85 -2.50
CA ASP A 50 6.46 -43.65 -1.42
C ASP A 50 5.16 -44.43 -1.71
N ASN A 51 4.69 -44.47 -2.97
CA ASN A 51 3.54 -45.28 -3.38
C ASN A 51 3.77 -46.80 -3.26
N GLU A 52 4.96 -47.31 -3.60
CA GLU A 52 5.33 -48.73 -3.34
C GLU A 52 5.29 -49.07 -1.84
N ARG A 53 5.41 -48.08 -0.96
CA ARG A 53 5.47 -48.24 0.49
C ARG A 53 4.12 -48.05 1.19
N THR A 54 3.18 -47.30 0.59
CA THR A 54 1.85 -47.02 1.16
C THR A 54 0.72 -47.83 0.54
N GLY A 55 0.88 -48.36 -0.67
CA GLY A 55 -0.10 -49.23 -1.33
C GLY A 55 -1.34 -48.53 -1.91
N GLU A 56 -1.43 -47.20 -1.84
CA GLU A 56 -2.58 -46.44 -2.34
C GLU A 56 -2.45 -46.08 -3.84
N THR A 57 -3.26 -46.73 -4.69
CA THR A 57 -3.28 -46.51 -6.14
C THR A 57 -4.24 -45.41 -6.60
N GLU A 58 -4.09 -44.18 -6.08
CA GLU A 58 -4.93 -43.04 -6.48
C GLU A 58 -4.56 -42.46 -7.86
N HIS A 59 -5.05 -43.11 -8.92
CA HIS A 59 -4.83 -42.73 -10.31
C HIS A 59 -5.27 -41.29 -10.67
N HIS A 60 -6.29 -40.73 -10.01
CA HIS A 60 -6.85 -39.41 -10.36
C HIS A 60 -5.93 -38.22 -10.01
N LYS A 61 -5.07 -38.33 -8.99
CA LYS A 61 -4.07 -37.29 -8.66
C LYS A 61 -3.01 -37.15 -9.76
N ILE A 62 -2.69 -38.25 -10.47
CA ILE A 62 -1.75 -38.26 -11.59
C ILE A 62 -2.32 -37.46 -12.77
N THR A 63 -3.60 -37.63 -13.11
CA THR A 63 -4.24 -36.88 -14.19
C THR A 63 -4.19 -35.38 -13.91
N ALA A 64 -4.57 -34.91 -12.72
CA ALA A 64 -4.56 -33.49 -12.38
C ALA A 64 -3.16 -32.84 -12.50
N LEU A 65 -2.10 -33.54 -12.06
CA LEU A 65 -0.72 -33.01 -12.11
C LEU A 65 -0.10 -33.10 -13.50
N VAL A 66 -0.39 -34.16 -14.27
CA VAL A 66 0.07 -34.30 -15.67
C VAL A 66 -0.67 -33.33 -16.57
N THR A 67 -1.98 -33.13 -16.41
CA THR A 67 -2.75 -32.14 -17.17
C THR A 67 -2.27 -30.73 -16.87
N SER A 68 -2.03 -30.34 -15.61
CA SER A 68 -1.49 -29.00 -15.30
C SER A 68 -0.05 -28.80 -15.81
N CYS A 69 0.82 -29.81 -15.77
CA CYS A 69 2.13 -29.75 -16.44
C CYS A 69 2.02 -29.68 -17.98
N GLN A 70 1.04 -30.37 -18.59
CA GLN A 70 0.77 -30.27 -20.02
C GLN A 70 0.16 -28.92 -20.41
N SER A 71 -0.67 -28.29 -19.56
CA SER A 71 -1.17 -26.94 -19.74
C SER A 71 -0.04 -25.90 -19.68
N ALA A 72 0.91 -26.05 -18.76
CA ALA A 72 2.11 -25.22 -18.72
C ALA A 72 2.98 -25.40 -19.98
N ARG A 73 3.13 -26.65 -20.47
CA ARG A 73 3.79 -26.94 -21.74
C ARG A 73 3.06 -26.29 -22.93
N LEU A 74 1.72 -26.28 -22.93
CA LEU A 74 0.91 -25.67 -23.99
C LEU A 74 1.00 -24.14 -23.99
N MET A 75 0.99 -23.48 -22.82
CA MET A 75 1.20 -22.02 -22.74
C MET A 75 2.57 -21.60 -23.28
N LEU A 76 3.64 -22.32 -22.90
CA LEU A 76 5.00 -22.05 -23.39
C LEU A 76 5.14 -22.35 -24.89
N TYR A 77 4.46 -23.39 -25.40
CA TYR A 77 4.45 -23.68 -26.84
C TYR A 77 3.68 -22.63 -27.65
N VAL A 78 2.55 -22.12 -27.13
CA VAL A 78 1.76 -21.05 -27.79
C VAL A 78 2.48 -19.70 -27.75
N GLN A 79 3.22 -19.38 -26.68
CA GLN A 79 4.11 -18.21 -26.67
C GLN A 79 5.29 -18.37 -27.64
N GLY A 80 5.88 -19.57 -27.74
CA GLY A 80 6.94 -19.87 -28.72
C GLY A 80 6.45 -19.81 -30.17
N GLU A 81 5.27 -20.36 -30.49
CA GLU A 81 4.70 -20.30 -31.84
C GLU A 81 4.32 -18.89 -32.26
N ARG A 82 3.84 -18.02 -31.36
CA ARG A 82 3.57 -16.62 -31.72
C ARG A 82 4.82 -15.82 -32.06
N VAL A 83 5.99 -16.20 -31.53
CA VAL A 83 7.29 -15.62 -31.90
C VAL A 83 7.84 -16.24 -33.19
N MET A 84 7.57 -17.52 -33.47
CA MET A 84 8.10 -18.22 -34.65
C MET A 84 7.21 -18.12 -35.92
N ARG A 85 5.89 -17.89 -35.80
CA ARG A 85 4.98 -17.74 -36.94
C ARG A 85 5.01 -16.37 -37.61
N GLY A 86 5.85 -15.43 -37.13
CA GLY A 86 6.18 -14.19 -37.83
C GLY A 86 7.31 -14.32 -38.86
N LEU A 87 7.91 -15.51 -39.02
CA LEU A 87 9.17 -15.72 -39.75
C LEU A 87 9.08 -16.82 -40.85
N TRP A 88 8.06 -16.76 -41.71
CA TRP A 88 7.90 -17.41 -43.04
C TRP A 88 6.52 -16.97 -43.58
N ARG A 89 6.17 -16.87 -44.88
CA ARG A 89 6.82 -16.80 -46.22
C ARG A 89 5.70 -16.28 -47.19
N PRO A 90 5.90 -15.95 -48.50
CA PRO A 90 7.02 -16.18 -49.44
C PRO A 90 7.74 -14.86 -49.83
N GLY A 91 8.88 -14.80 -50.52
CA GLY A 91 9.34 -15.58 -51.66
C GLY A 91 9.06 -14.81 -52.96
N ASN A 92 9.99 -13.95 -53.36
CA ASN A 92 10.12 -13.40 -54.72
C ASN A 92 11.62 -13.26 -55.04
N TRP A 93 12.02 -13.69 -56.23
CA TRP A 93 13.39 -13.58 -56.74
C TRP A 93 13.47 -12.42 -57.74
N SER A 94 14.55 -11.64 -57.69
CA SER A 94 15.15 -11.04 -58.89
C SER A 94 16.64 -10.73 -58.66
N PHE A 95 17.41 -10.85 -59.75
CA PHE A 95 18.88 -10.83 -59.78
C PHE A 95 19.47 -9.41 -59.69
N GLY A 96 20.72 -9.30 -59.20
CA GLY A 96 21.51 -8.06 -59.20
C GLY A 96 22.98 -8.28 -58.80
N ASN A 97 23.81 -8.66 -59.78
CA ASN A 97 25.24 -8.99 -59.69
C ASN A 97 26.17 -8.03 -58.90
N ARG A 98 27.21 -8.62 -58.25
CA ARG A 98 28.63 -8.17 -58.17
C ARG A 98 28.95 -6.88 -57.39
N ASP A 99 30.09 -6.70 -56.72
CA ASP A 99 31.28 -7.56 -56.45
C ASP A 99 31.93 -7.12 -55.09
N ASP A 100 33.08 -7.73 -54.76
CA ASP A 100 34.09 -7.35 -53.73
C ASP A 100 34.01 -7.81 -52.25
N CYS A 101 34.98 -8.68 -51.93
CA CYS A 101 35.90 -8.74 -50.78
C CYS A 101 35.41 -8.64 -49.30
N ARG A 102 35.76 -9.69 -48.54
CA ARG A 102 35.80 -9.74 -47.05
C ARG A 102 37.20 -9.27 -46.53
N PRO A 103 37.50 -9.20 -45.20
CA PRO A 103 36.66 -9.41 -44.00
C PRO A 103 36.82 -8.36 -42.86
N THR A 104 36.24 -8.66 -41.70
CA THR A 104 36.56 -8.15 -40.33
C THR A 104 35.94 -6.82 -39.83
N THR A 105 34.71 -6.88 -39.32
CA THR A 105 34.39 -6.74 -37.87
C THR A 105 32.87 -6.74 -37.64
N PRO A 106 32.35 -7.53 -36.67
CA PRO A 106 31.02 -7.28 -36.10
C PRO A 106 31.10 -6.87 -34.62
N LEU A 107 30.21 -5.94 -34.26
CA LEU A 107 29.98 -5.42 -32.91
C LEU A 107 30.00 -6.48 -31.79
N VAL A 108 30.75 -6.18 -30.74
CA VAL A 108 30.58 -6.82 -29.43
C VAL A 108 29.34 -6.21 -28.75
N LEU A 109 28.26 -6.98 -28.66
CA LEU A 109 27.08 -6.66 -27.85
C LEU A 109 27.13 -7.49 -26.56
N THR A 110 27.84 -6.99 -25.56
CA THR A 110 27.88 -7.57 -24.20
C THR A 110 26.59 -7.26 -23.43
N THR A 111 25.66 -8.19 -23.39
CA THR A 111 24.62 -8.22 -22.36
C THR A 111 25.16 -8.96 -21.12
N GLN A 112 25.66 -8.19 -20.15
CA GLN A 112 25.97 -8.73 -18.82
C GLN A 112 24.66 -9.09 -18.09
N PHE A 113 24.39 -10.38 -17.94
CA PHE A 113 23.54 -10.85 -16.85
C PHE A 113 24.41 -11.01 -15.60
N CYS A 114 24.23 -10.15 -14.60
CA CYS A 114 24.88 -10.30 -13.30
C CYS A 114 24.41 -11.59 -12.61
N ALA A 115 25.35 -12.45 -12.26
CA ALA A 115 25.10 -13.67 -11.50
C ALA A 115 25.15 -13.42 -9.98
N MET A 116 24.25 -14.04 -9.22
CA MET A 116 24.37 -14.18 -7.76
C MET A 116 24.96 -15.56 -7.39
N PRO A 117 25.80 -15.66 -6.35
CA PRO A 117 26.46 -16.92 -5.97
C PRO A 117 25.56 -17.85 -5.13
N PRO A 118 25.79 -19.18 -5.14
CA PRO A 118 25.00 -20.14 -4.38
C PRO A 118 25.55 -20.35 -2.95
N PRO A 119 24.74 -20.09 -1.91
CA PRO A 119 24.75 -21.02 -0.77
C PRO A 119 23.38 -21.14 -0.04
N ARG A 120 22.29 -21.54 -0.72
CA ARG A 120 20.96 -21.78 -0.06
C ARG A 120 20.18 -23.03 -0.49
N LEU A 121 20.82 -24.05 -1.08
CA LEU A 121 20.14 -25.31 -1.42
C LEU A 121 20.15 -26.39 -0.31
N ALA A 122 20.87 -26.17 0.80
CA ALA A 122 21.04 -27.16 1.88
C ALA A 122 19.97 -27.09 2.99
N SER A 123 19.12 -26.05 3.01
CA SER A 123 18.23 -25.75 4.14
C SER A 123 16.83 -26.39 4.03
N LEU A 124 16.45 -26.90 2.86
CA LEU A 124 15.07 -27.32 2.54
C LEU A 124 14.73 -28.77 2.91
N VAL A 125 15.64 -29.49 3.58
CA VAL A 125 15.52 -30.93 3.90
C VAL A 125 15.12 -31.19 5.38
N ARG A 126 14.85 -30.15 6.19
CA ARG A 126 14.69 -30.27 7.66
C ARG A 126 13.32 -29.88 8.25
N LEU A 127 12.27 -29.72 7.44
CA LEU A 127 10.98 -29.17 7.91
C LEU A 127 9.72 -29.99 7.54
N CYS A 128 9.86 -31.31 7.36
CA CYS A 128 8.74 -32.23 7.11
C CYS A 128 8.53 -33.28 8.22
N THR A 129 8.49 -32.87 9.51
CA THR A 129 8.16 -33.78 10.62
C THR A 129 7.43 -33.11 11.81
N THR A 130 6.22 -32.55 11.62
CA THR A 130 5.22 -32.49 12.73
C THR A 130 3.76 -32.56 12.25
N ARG A 131 2.94 -33.26 13.02
CA ARG A 131 1.64 -33.89 12.70
C ARG A 131 0.44 -32.97 12.38
N LEU A 132 -0.52 -33.55 11.65
CA LEU A 132 -1.94 -33.17 11.56
C LEU A 132 -2.66 -33.23 12.93
N HIS A 133 -3.85 -32.63 13.05
CA HIS A 133 -5.10 -33.38 13.39
C HIS A 133 -6.41 -32.58 13.16
N ILE A 134 -7.45 -33.28 12.64
CA ILE A 134 -8.91 -33.08 12.89
C ILE A 134 -9.59 -31.83 12.24
N HIS A 135 -10.85 -31.79 11.73
CA HIS A 135 -12.05 -32.67 11.80
C HIS A 135 -12.79 -32.76 10.43
N ARG A 136 -13.62 -33.81 10.22
CA ARG A 136 -14.70 -33.88 9.20
C ARG A 136 -16.00 -33.23 9.72
N VAL A 137 -16.81 -32.68 8.81
CA VAL A 137 -18.23 -32.29 9.02
C VAL A 137 -19.13 -33.16 8.13
N ALA A 138 -20.32 -33.49 8.63
CA ALA A 138 -21.37 -34.21 7.89
C ALA A 138 -22.57 -33.29 7.60
N LEU A 139 -23.26 -33.54 6.48
CA LEU A 139 -24.42 -32.81 5.99
C LEU A 139 -25.73 -33.49 6.39
N SER A 140 -26.79 -32.71 6.60
CA SER A 140 -28.16 -33.09 6.25
C SER A 140 -28.99 -31.84 5.90
N ALA A 141 -29.99 -32.00 5.04
CA ALA A 141 -30.86 -30.94 4.53
C ALA A 141 -32.24 -30.97 5.20
N PHE A 142 -33.10 -29.96 4.97
CA PHE A 142 -34.48 -30.10 4.47
C PHE A 142 -35.11 -28.72 4.12
N THR A 143 -36.38 -28.71 3.68
CA THR A 143 -36.99 -27.75 2.72
C THR A 143 -37.88 -26.62 3.32
N PRO A 144 -38.41 -25.65 2.51
CA PRO A 144 -38.77 -24.30 2.98
C PRO A 144 -40.28 -24.03 3.15
N THR A 145 -40.63 -22.84 3.66
CA THR A 145 -41.99 -22.25 3.58
C THR A 145 -41.95 -20.75 3.21
N LYS A 146 -43.03 -20.26 2.58
CA LYS A 146 -43.21 -18.86 2.13
C LYS A 146 -44.05 -18.06 3.13
N SER A 147 -43.88 -16.73 3.14
CA SER A 147 -44.97 -15.79 3.47
C SER A 147 -44.72 -14.40 2.84
N THR A 148 -45.80 -13.70 2.51
CA THR A 148 -45.84 -12.39 1.81
C THR A 148 -46.62 -11.37 2.64
N ARG A 149 -46.21 -10.08 2.63
CA ARG A 149 -47.11 -8.94 2.93
C ARG A 149 -46.58 -7.56 2.52
N LEU A 150 -47.50 -6.58 2.58
CA LEU A 150 -47.52 -5.22 2.01
C LEU A 150 -48.25 -4.28 3.00
N LEU A 151 -48.27 -2.93 2.92
CA LEU A 151 -47.81 -1.93 1.94
C LEU A 151 -47.67 -0.53 2.65
N HIS A 152 -47.35 0.50 1.87
CA HIS A 152 -47.68 1.95 2.01
C HIS A 152 -46.95 2.89 3.01
N THR A 153 -46.13 3.80 2.43
CA THR A 153 -46.17 5.30 2.48
C THR A 153 -47.04 6.01 3.53
N SER A 154 -46.78 7.17 4.16
CA SER A 154 -45.79 8.30 4.20
C SER A 154 -46.49 9.43 5.05
N PRO A 155 -45.97 10.66 5.36
CA PRO A 155 -44.62 11.25 5.39
C PRO A 155 -44.23 12.06 6.69
N THR A 156 -43.03 12.65 6.71
CA THR A 156 -42.58 13.87 7.47
C THR A 156 -42.10 13.79 8.93
N ARG A 157 -40.76 13.78 9.13
CA ARG A 157 -40.02 14.77 9.97
C ARG A 157 -38.51 14.66 9.69
N CYS A 158 -37.81 15.80 9.72
CA CYS A 158 -36.34 15.81 9.65
C CYS A 158 -35.77 15.12 10.89
N ALA A 159 -34.95 14.09 10.71
CA ALA A 159 -34.45 13.23 11.79
C ALA A 159 -32.97 12.88 11.58
N MET A 160 -32.36 12.37 12.66
CA MET A 160 -30.93 12.04 12.76
C MET A 160 -30.48 11.02 11.69
N SER A 161 -29.17 10.98 11.42
CA SER A 161 -28.58 10.25 10.30
C SER A 161 -29.06 8.80 10.19
N GLU A 162 -29.37 8.35 8.96
CA GLU A 162 -29.79 6.98 8.65
C GLU A 162 -28.84 5.89 9.19
N PHE A 163 -27.59 6.25 9.51
CA PHE A 163 -26.57 5.34 10.06
C PHE A 163 -26.99 4.64 11.37
N ASP A 164 -27.75 5.31 12.25
CA ASP A 164 -28.29 4.71 13.50
C ASP A 164 -29.32 3.60 13.25
N SER A 165 -29.83 3.47 12.00
CA SER A 165 -30.71 2.37 11.60
C SER A 165 -29.94 1.15 11.08
N TYR A 166 -28.67 1.33 10.69
CA TYR A 166 -27.81 0.28 10.13
C TYR A 166 -26.75 -0.21 11.14
N THR A 167 -26.36 0.62 12.12
CA THR A 167 -25.61 0.18 13.31
C THR A 167 -26.57 -0.02 14.47
N ALA A 168 -26.45 -1.14 15.18
CA ALA A 168 -27.52 -1.64 16.05
C ALA A 168 -27.89 -0.67 17.20
N LYS A 169 -29.21 -0.42 17.34
CA LYS A 169 -29.90 0.37 18.38
C LYS A 169 -29.08 0.61 19.65
N GLY A 170 -28.88 1.89 19.98
CA GLY A 170 -28.27 2.31 21.23
C GLY A 170 -29.00 1.78 22.48
N SER A 171 -28.41 0.76 23.11
CA SER A 171 -28.69 0.44 24.50
C SER A 171 -27.86 1.37 25.40
N LYS A 172 -28.52 2.23 26.18
CA LYS A 172 -27.88 2.93 27.28
C LYS A 172 -27.62 1.94 28.42
N SER A 173 -26.48 1.25 28.39
CA SER A 173 -25.97 0.57 29.58
C SER A 173 -25.13 1.53 30.42
N ASN A 174 -25.61 1.85 31.62
CA ASN A 174 -24.77 2.43 32.67
C ASN A 174 -23.73 1.39 33.09
N ALA A 175 -22.53 1.46 32.52
CA ALA A 175 -21.37 0.71 32.99
C ALA A 175 -20.63 1.56 34.02
N THR A 176 -21.02 1.42 35.29
CA THR A 176 -20.28 1.95 36.44
C THR A 176 -18.85 1.39 36.46
N SER A 177 -17.90 2.25 36.83
CA SER A 177 -16.53 1.86 37.21
C SER A 177 -16.54 0.76 38.27
N GLY A 178 -15.83 -0.34 38.05
CA GLY A 178 -15.76 -1.43 39.03
C GLY A 178 -14.75 -2.53 38.68
N THR A 179 -13.68 -2.58 39.49
CA THR A 179 -12.85 -3.76 39.83
C THR A 179 -12.22 -4.60 38.70
N ALA A 180 -10.88 -4.56 38.66
CA ALA A 180 -10.09 -5.65 38.10
C ALA A 180 -10.39 -6.97 38.84
N THR A 181 -10.54 -8.05 38.09
CA THR A 181 -10.68 -9.42 38.64
C THR A 181 -9.58 -10.30 38.08
N ASN A 182 -8.77 -10.88 38.98
CA ASN A 182 -7.75 -11.86 38.62
C ASN A 182 -8.40 -13.12 38.03
N GLY A 183 -8.26 -13.27 36.72
CA GLY A 183 -8.56 -14.47 35.96
C GLY A 183 -7.91 -14.32 34.60
N HIS A 184 -7.45 -15.43 34.00
CA HIS A 184 -6.90 -15.42 32.64
C HIS A 184 -8.01 -15.17 31.62
N SER A 185 -8.47 -13.92 31.52
CA SER A 185 -9.17 -13.47 30.33
C SER A 185 -8.19 -13.58 29.16
N THR A 186 -8.63 -14.22 28.09
CA THR A 186 -7.94 -14.15 26.80
C THR A 186 -7.98 -12.69 26.37
N ALA A 187 -6.90 -11.95 26.66
CA ALA A 187 -6.74 -10.58 26.23
C ALA A 187 -6.91 -10.55 24.71
N ILE A 188 -8.04 -9.99 24.27
CA ILE A 188 -8.22 -9.62 22.88
C ILE A 188 -7.03 -8.71 22.55
N ALA A 189 -6.36 -8.87 21.41
CA ALA A 189 -5.17 -8.08 21.07
C ALA A 189 -5.40 -6.55 21.13
N TRP A 190 -6.66 -6.13 21.11
CA TRP A 190 -7.16 -4.75 21.23
C TRP A 190 -7.36 -4.27 22.68
N GLY A 191 -7.14 -5.12 23.67
CA GLY A 191 -7.27 -4.86 25.11
C GLY A 191 -5.94 -5.00 25.86
N ALA A 192 -4.82 -4.73 25.20
CA ALA A 192 -3.52 -4.59 25.86
C ALA A 192 -3.54 -3.42 26.85
N GLU A 193 -2.77 -3.53 27.95
CA GLU A 193 -2.69 -2.49 28.99
C GLU A 193 -2.13 -1.16 28.45
N GLU A 194 -1.25 -1.22 27.44
CA GLU A 194 -0.72 -0.06 26.72
C GLU A 194 -1.10 -0.09 25.23
N ASN A 195 -1.54 1.05 24.69
CA ASN A 195 -1.79 1.19 23.26
C ASN A 195 -0.45 1.25 22.49
N PRO A 196 -0.16 0.30 21.57
CA PRO A 196 1.15 0.23 20.90
C PRO A 196 1.48 1.45 20.02
N ALA A 197 0.47 2.27 19.69
CA ALA A 197 0.60 3.52 18.94
C ALA A 197 0.95 4.75 19.83
N ALA A 198 0.77 4.68 21.15
CA ALA A 198 0.88 5.85 22.03
C ALA A 198 2.28 6.49 22.10
N PHE A 199 3.32 5.71 21.77
CA PHE A 199 4.72 6.11 21.78
C PHE A 199 5.39 5.96 20.38
N ASP A 200 4.60 5.88 19.30
CA ASP A 200 5.10 5.63 17.94
C ASP A 200 5.00 6.88 17.06
N PHE A 201 6.11 7.59 16.89
CA PHE A 201 6.18 8.84 16.13
C PHE A 201 6.61 8.63 14.67
N ARG A 202 6.81 7.38 14.23
CA ARG A 202 7.35 7.07 12.89
C ARG A 202 6.39 7.49 11.78
N SER A 203 5.09 7.35 12.01
CA SER A 203 4.02 7.62 11.05
C SER A 203 2.64 7.49 11.72
N ASP A 204 1.69 8.33 11.30
CA ASP A 204 0.27 8.23 11.66
C ASP A 204 -0.46 7.01 11.07
N VAL A 205 0.21 6.19 10.25
CA VAL A 205 -0.32 4.87 9.83
C VAL A 205 -0.24 3.81 10.95
N HIS A 206 0.43 4.10 12.07
CA HIS A 206 0.54 3.20 13.22
C HIS A 206 -0.64 3.32 14.19
N THR A 207 -1.60 4.20 13.92
CA THR A 207 -2.84 4.32 14.70
C THR A 207 -3.58 2.98 14.79
N THR A 208 -4.10 2.66 15.97
CA THR A 208 -4.92 1.48 16.22
C THR A 208 -6.42 1.84 16.23
N PRO A 209 -7.31 0.99 15.69
CA PRO A 209 -8.75 1.19 15.76
C PRO A 209 -9.26 1.41 17.18
N THR A 210 -10.15 2.38 17.36
CA THR A 210 -10.84 2.61 18.64
C THR A 210 -11.87 1.51 18.91
N MET A 211 -12.30 1.38 20.16
CA MET A 211 -13.40 0.46 20.51
C MET A 211 -14.73 0.80 19.81
N SER A 212 -14.96 2.07 19.43
CA SER A 212 -16.10 2.46 18.59
C SER A 212 -15.95 1.94 17.15
N MET A 213 -14.78 2.06 16.53
CA MET A 213 -14.50 1.45 15.23
C MET A 213 -14.65 -0.08 15.27
N MET A 214 -14.16 -0.73 16.32
CA MET A 214 -14.29 -2.19 16.47
C MET A 214 -15.76 -2.64 16.63
N ARG A 215 -16.59 -1.87 17.36
CA ARG A 215 -18.05 -2.13 17.43
C ARG A 215 -18.73 -1.91 16.09
N ALA A 216 -18.34 -0.88 15.33
CA ALA A 216 -18.88 -0.63 14.01
C ALA A 216 -18.56 -1.78 13.03
N ILE A 217 -17.36 -2.37 13.09
CA ILE A 217 -17.03 -3.60 12.35
C ILE A 217 -17.94 -4.77 12.78
N GLN A 218 -18.19 -4.96 14.08
CA GLN A 218 -19.07 -6.02 14.59
C GLN A 218 -20.54 -5.87 14.17
N GLN A 219 -20.98 -4.65 13.84
CA GLN A 219 -22.38 -4.32 13.53
C GLN A 219 -22.64 -4.06 12.04
N CYS A 220 -21.61 -4.04 11.20
CA CYS A 220 -21.73 -3.69 9.79
C CYS A 220 -22.49 -4.74 8.96
N THR A 221 -22.98 -4.30 7.80
CA THR A 221 -23.54 -5.21 6.78
C THR A 221 -22.45 -5.97 6.04
N LEU A 222 -22.78 -7.21 5.64
CA LEU A 222 -21.89 -8.16 4.98
C LEU A 222 -22.46 -8.58 3.61
N LEU A 223 -22.91 -7.60 2.81
CA LEU A 223 -23.41 -7.81 1.44
C LEU A 223 -22.33 -7.42 0.41
N ASP A 224 -22.57 -7.60 -0.88
CA ASP A 224 -21.54 -7.49 -1.92
C ASP A 224 -21.42 -6.06 -2.52
N ASP A 225 -20.23 -5.45 -2.42
CA ASP A 225 -19.89 -4.16 -3.02
C ASP A 225 -19.74 -4.23 -4.55
N VAL A 226 -19.44 -5.40 -5.14
CA VAL A 226 -19.38 -5.55 -6.60
C VAL A 226 -20.75 -5.39 -7.24
N THR A 227 -21.81 -5.88 -6.58
CA THR A 227 -23.21 -5.70 -7.00
C THR A 227 -23.80 -4.36 -6.53
N MET A 228 -23.06 -3.60 -5.70
CA MET A 228 -23.51 -2.38 -5.03
C MET A 228 -24.74 -2.62 -4.13
N GLU A 229 -24.75 -3.74 -3.40
CA GLU A 229 -25.84 -4.15 -2.51
C GLU A 229 -25.54 -3.87 -1.03
N ASP A 230 -24.33 -3.43 -0.68
CA ASP A 230 -23.87 -3.23 0.70
C ASP A 230 -24.21 -1.83 1.28
N PRO A 231 -25.21 -1.70 2.19
CA PRO A 231 -25.68 -0.40 2.67
C PRO A 231 -24.65 0.35 3.50
N THR A 232 -23.81 -0.34 4.28
CA THR A 232 -22.72 0.28 5.05
C THR A 232 -21.75 1.00 4.12
N THR A 233 -21.34 0.33 3.04
CA THR A 233 -20.41 0.88 2.05
C THR A 233 -21.02 2.02 1.26
N LEU A 234 -22.25 1.87 0.76
CA LEU A 234 -22.98 2.95 0.07
C LEU A 234 -23.24 4.16 0.97
N SER A 235 -23.52 3.96 2.26
CA SER A 235 -23.73 5.04 3.23
C SER A 235 -22.45 5.85 3.47
N LEU A 236 -21.29 5.19 3.54
CA LEU A 236 -19.99 5.88 3.58
C LEU A 236 -19.73 6.65 2.29
N GLU A 237 -19.89 6.02 1.12
CA GLU A 237 -19.63 6.66 -0.18
C GLU A 237 -20.47 7.94 -0.35
N ARG A 238 -21.78 7.87 -0.09
CA ARG A 238 -22.68 9.04 -0.15
C ARG A 238 -22.28 10.15 0.84
N PHE A 239 -22.02 9.78 2.10
CA PHE A 239 -21.66 10.74 3.14
C PHE A 239 -20.38 11.52 2.81
N ILE A 240 -19.36 10.86 2.25
CA ILE A 240 -18.12 11.56 1.88
C ILE A 240 -18.30 12.39 0.60
N ALA A 241 -19.14 11.96 -0.35
CA ALA A 241 -19.56 12.82 -1.47
C ALA A 241 -20.23 14.10 -0.97
N ASP A 242 -21.23 13.99 -0.08
CA ASP A 242 -21.95 15.12 0.53
C ASP A 242 -21.02 16.04 1.36
N LEU A 243 -20.09 15.46 2.13
CA LEU A 243 -19.15 16.19 2.97
C LEU A 243 -18.09 16.93 2.15
N SER A 244 -17.60 16.33 1.06
CA SER A 244 -16.65 16.96 0.12
C SER A 244 -17.32 17.89 -0.90
N GLY A 245 -18.65 17.84 -1.05
CA GLY A 245 -19.37 18.58 -2.08
C GLY A 245 -19.16 18.03 -3.50
N LYS A 246 -18.82 16.74 -3.62
CA LYS A 246 -18.71 16.02 -4.90
C LYS A 246 -19.97 15.21 -5.18
N GLU A 247 -20.16 14.82 -6.44
CA GLU A 247 -21.39 14.15 -6.87
C GLU A 247 -21.48 12.69 -6.44
N ASP A 248 -20.33 12.05 -6.26
CA ASP A 248 -20.20 10.61 -6.01
C ASP A 248 -18.81 10.28 -5.41
N ALA A 249 -18.68 9.08 -4.84
CA ALA A 249 -17.46 8.59 -4.22
C ALA A 249 -17.24 7.08 -4.41
N LEU A 250 -16.01 6.62 -4.20
CA LEU A 250 -15.64 5.20 -4.32
C LEU A 250 -14.63 4.77 -3.25
N LEU A 251 -15.00 3.81 -2.41
CA LEU A 251 -14.12 3.19 -1.43
C LEU A 251 -12.98 2.43 -2.13
N VAL A 252 -11.75 2.58 -1.64
CA VAL A 252 -10.54 1.90 -2.11
C VAL A 252 -9.71 1.43 -0.91
N LEU A 253 -8.81 0.46 -1.12
CA LEU A 253 -8.10 -0.21 -0.01
C LEU A 253 -6.94 0.60 0.58
N SER A 254 -6.37 1.54 -0.19
CA SER A 254 -5.23 2.36 0.23
C SER A 254 -5.17 3.68 -0.55
N GLY A 255 -4.40 4.66 -0.06
CA GLY A 255 -4.17 5.93 -0.75
C GLY A 255 -3.55 5.74 -2.13
N THR A 256 -2.54 4.88 -2.24
CA THR A 256 -1.95 4.43 -3.51
C THR A 256 -3.00 3.86 -4.46
N MET A 257 -3.92 3.02 -3.98
CA MET A 257 -5.00 2.53 -4.83
C MET A 257 -5.92 3.67 -5.29
N GLY A 258 -6.24 4.62 -4.41
CA GLY A 258 -7.04 5.81 -4.76
C GLY A 258 -6.39 6.64 -5.86
N ASN A 259 -5.12 7.02 -5.67
CA ASN A 259 -4.33 7.78 -6.61
C ASN A 259 -4.22 7.07 -7.98
N GLN A 260 -3.84 5.79 -7.98
CA GLN A 260 -3.69 5.02 -9.22
C GLN A 260 -5.03 4.77 -9.94
N VAL A 261 -6.13 4.54 -9.21
CA VAL A 261 -7.47 4.43 -9.80
C VAL A 261 -7.92 5.78 -10.39
N ALA A 262 -7.67 6.88 -9.68
CA ALA A 262 -8.05 8.23 -10.12
C ALA A 262 -7.28 8.64 -11.39
N LEU A 263 -5.95 8.54 -11.35
CA LEU A 263 -5.09 8.88 -12.49
C LEU A 263 -5.40 8.01 -13.70
N ARG A 264 -5.58 6.69 -13.55
CA ARG A 264 -5.94 5.81 -14.67
C ARG A 264 -7.37 6.03 -15.20
N SER A 265 -8.24 6.60 -14.39
CA SER A 265 -9.58 7.00 -14.84
C SER A 265 -9.52 8.26 -15.71
N HIS A 266 -8.68 9.23 -15.38
CA HIS A 266 -8.44 10.44 -16.19
C HIS A 266 -7.60 10.17 -17.45
N LEU A 267 -6.54 9.37 -17.31
CA LEU A 267 -5.56 9.08 -18.36
C LEU A 267 -6.01 7.84 -19.14
N THR A 268 -6.80 8.06 -20.19
CA THR A 268 -7.38 6.98 -20.99
C THR A 268 -6.36 6.34 -21.94
N ALA A 269 -5.46 7.13 -22.51
CA ALA A 269 -4.39 6.71 -23.44
C ALA A 269 -3.12 7.57 -23.29
N PRO A 270 -1.96 7.12 -23.81
CA PRO A 270 -0.78 7.96 -24.08
C PRO A 270 -1.09 9.04 -25.16
N PRO A 271 -0.23 10.07 -25.34
CA PRO A 271 1.09 10.30 -24.75
C PRO A 271 1.07 11.42 -23.69
N HIS A 272 0.22 11.31 -22.67
CA HIS A 272 0.00 12.38 -21.71
C HIS A 272 1.01 12.39 -20.55
N ALA A 273 1.27 13.59 -20.00
CA ALA A 273 2.06 13.80 -18.80
C ALA A 273 1.20 14.15 -17.56
N VAL A 274 1.74 13.81 -16.38
CA VAL A 274 1.22 14.19 -15.05
C VAL A 274 2.24 15.10 -14.35
N LEU A 275 1.87 16.37 -14.20
CA LEU A 275 2.68 17.39 -13.54
C LEU A 275 2.45 17.37 -12.03
N CYS A 276 3.51 17.30 -11.23
CA CYS A 276 3.43 17.23 -9.76
C CYS A 276 4.73 17.66 -9.06
N ASP A 277 4.68 17.86 -7.73
CA ASP A 277 5.86 18.19 -6.92
C ASP A 277 6.79 16.96 -6.81
N ARG A 278 8.10 17.16 -6.98
CA ARG A 278 9.14 16.11 -6.94
C ARG A 278 9.08 15.26 -5.68
N ARG A 279 8.66 15.83 -4.55
CA ARG A 279 8.60 15.19 -3.23
C ARG A 279 7.33 14.37 -3.02
N GLY A 280 6.35 14.53 -3.92
CA GLY A 280 5.03 13.92 -3.81
C GLY A 280 5.04 12.39 -3.78
N HIS A 281 4.00 11.83 -3.16
CA HIS A 281 3.82 10.40 -2.92
C HIS A 281 3.79 9.59 -4.22
N LEU A 282 3.12 10.12 -5.26
CA LEU A 282 3.03 9.52 -6.60
C LEU A 282 4.37 9.12 -7.22
N ILE A 283 5.42 9.91 -6.95
CA ILE A 283 6.77 9.68 -7.50
C ILE A 283 7.52 8.71 -6.59
N ASN A 284 7.62 9.06 -5.30
CA ASN A 284 8.59 8.46 -4.38
C ASN A 284 8.10 7.18 -3.72
N TYR A 285 6.77 7.00 -3.57
CA TYR A 285 6.19 6.01 -2.66
C TYR A 285 5.08 5.15 -3.30
N GLU A 286 4.94 5.20 -4.63
CA GLU A 286 3.97 4.39 -5.39
C GLU A 286 4.60 3.51 -6.48
N ALA A 287 5.90 3.22 -6.35
CA ALA A 287 6.63 2.25 -7.18
C ALA A 287 6.49 2.45 -8.70
N GLY A 288 6.39 3.71 -9.16
CA GLY A 288 6.19 4.03 -10.58
C GLY A 288 4.80 3.63 -11.11
N GLY A 289 3.79 3.57 -10.24
CA GLY A 289 2.43 3.18 -10.57
C GLY A 289 1.83 3.97 -11.74
N VAL A 290 2.06 5.29 -11.79
CA VAL A 290 1.49 6.14 -12.85
C VAL A 290 2.01 5.75 -14.22
N SER A 291 3.34 5.60 -14.36
CA SER A 291 3.98 5.19 -15.61
C SER A 291 3.56 3.78 -16.04
N SER A 292 3.46 2.84 -15.10
CA SER A 292 3.18 1.43 -15.38
C SER A 292 1.69 1.13 -15.63
N LEU A 293 0.78 1.74 -14.88
CA LEU A 293 -0.67 1.49 -14.95
C LEU A 293 -1.39 2.45 -15.89
N SER A 294 -0.92 3.71 -15.97
CA SER A 294 -1.55 4.78 -16.77
C SER A 294 -0.82 5.13 -18.06
N GLN A 295 0.39 4.59 -18.28
CA GLN A 295 1.19 4.85 -19.49
C GLN A 295 1.41 6.35 -19.74
N ALA A 296 1.55 7.11 -18.65
CA ALA A 296 1.73 8.55 -18.65
C ALA A 296 3.13 8.92 -18.14
N MET A 297 3.71 9.99 -18.69
CA MET A 297 5.00 10.49 -18.22
C MET A 297 4.82 11.24 -16.90
N MET A 298 5.62 10.93 -15.88
CA MET A 298 5.72 11.80 -14.72
C MET A 298 6.52 13.05 -15.08
N GLN A 299 5.99 14.22 -14.77
CA GLN A 299 6.61 15.52 -15.02
C GLN A 299 6.85 16.25 -13.68
N PRO A 300 7.95 15.93 -12.98
CA PRO A 300 8.13 16.32 -11.58
C PRO A 300 8.88 17.66 -11.44
N ILE A 301 8.34 18.60 -10.66
CA ILE A 301 8.85 19.96 -10.47
C ILE A 301 9.35 20.17 -9.03
N ASP A 302 10.42 20.96 -8.86
CA ASP A 302 10.87 21.43 -7.54
C ASP A 302 10.20 22.76 -7.19
N ALA A 303 9.47 22.81 -6.08
CA ALA A 303 8.93 24.05 -5.52
C ALA A 303 10.07 24.93 -4.96
N LYS A 304 10.29 26.12 -5.54
CA LYS A 304 11.34 27.08 -5.13
C LYS A 304 11.17 27.58 -3.69
N ASN A 305 9.93 27.62 -3.18
CA ASN A 305 9.60 27.99 -1.80
C ASN A 305 9.75 26.83 -0.78
N THR A 306 10.25 25.67 -1.23
CA THR A 306 10.43 24.40 -0.48
C THR A 306 9.19 23.85 0.24
N THR A 307 8.00 24.39 0.01
CA THR A 307 6.76 24.01 0.69
C THR A 307 5.70 23.50 -0.29
N TYR A 308 5.34 24.26 -1.33
CA TYR A 308 4.29 23.90 -2.29
C TYR A 308 4.53 24.53 -3.68
N LEU A 309 4.05 23.88 -4.75
CA LEU A 309 4.13 24.44 -6.11
C LEU A 309 3.32 25.73 -6.26
N THR A 310 3.87 26.70 -7.00
CA THR A 310 3.18 27.93 -7.39
C THR A 310 2.61 27.86 -8.81
N LEU A 311 1.61 28.68 -9.12
CA LEU A 311 1.08 28.84 -10.48
C LEU A 311 2.17 29.18 -11.48
N GLU A 312 3.10 30.07 -11.13
CA GLU A 312 4.23 30.46 -11.97
C GLU A 312 5.11 29.27 -12.38
N GLU A 313 5.34 28.33 -11.46
CA GLU A 313 6.09 27.10 -11.74
C GLU A 313 5.26 26.12 -12.57
N VAL A 314 3.97 25.96 -12.26
CA VAL A 314 3.07 25.13 -13.08
C VAL A 314 3.04 25.63 -14.53
N GLN A 315 2.89 26.95 -14.74
CA GLN A 315 2.93 27.60 -16.06
C GLN A 315 4.28 27.45 -16.75
N GLN A 316 5.40 27.58 -16.02
CA GLN A 316 6.75 27.47 -16.57
C GLN A 316 7.02 26.08 -17.16
N TYR A 317 6.47 25.03 -16.56
CA TYR A 317 6.79 23.64 -16.93
C TYR A 317 5.69 22.94 -17.72
N ALA A 318 4.41 23.26 -17.53
CA ALA A 318 3.30 22.58 -18.21
C ALA A 318 3.42 22.63 -19.74
N VAL A 319 3.32 21.48 -20.38
CA VAL A 319 3.40 21.31 -21.83
C VAL A 319 2.01 21.44 -22.43
N ILE A 320 1.67 22.65 -22.86
CA ILE A 320 0.45 22.96 -23.61
C ILE A 320 0.82 23.05 -25.09
N SER A 321 0.79 21.91 -25.77
CA SER A 321 1.14 21.78 -27.18
C SER A 321 0.45 20.56 -27.80
N ASP A 322 0.20 20.62 -29.10
CA ASP A 322 -0.23 19.52 -29.97
C ASP A 322 0.92 19.00 -30.87
N ASP A 323 2.14 19.53 -30.70
CA ASP A 323 3.33 19.11 -31.45
C ASP A 323 3.69 17.64 -31.24
N VAL A 324 4.08 16.96 -32.32
CA VAL A 324 4.32 15.51 -32.34
C VAL A 324 5.56 15.08 -31.54
N HIS A 325 6.48 16.00 -31.22
CA HIS A 325 7.61 15.74 -30.34
C HIS A 325 7.28 15.92 -28.85
N ALA A 326 6.14 16.54 -28.54
CA ALA A 326 5.75 16.89 -27.17
C ALA A 326 5.04 15.74 -26.42
N CYS A 327 5.02 15.86 -25.08
CA CYS A 327 4.24 15.01 -24.18
C CYS A 327 3.27 15.91 -23.39
N PRO A 328 2.03 16.13 -23.88
CA PRO A 328 1.17 17.18 -23.35
C PRO A 328 0.73 16.92 -21.90
N THR A 329 0.82 17.94 -21.04
CA THR A 329 0.38 17.86 -19.65
C THR A 329 -1.14 17.74 -19.59
N ARG A 330 -1.65 16.58 -19.16
CA ARG A 330 -3.11 16.33 -19.09
C ARG A 330 -3.66 16.39 -17.68
N VAL A 331 -2.83 16.14 -16.67
CA VAL A 331 -3.19 16.20 -15.26
C VAL A 331 -2.14 17.01 -14.51
N ILE A 332 -2.59 17.94 -13.67
CA ILE A 332 -1.80 18.50 -12.56
C ILE A 332 -2.25 17.76 -11.30
N SER A 333 -1.31 17.12 -10.61
CA SER A 333 -1.57 16.48 -9.32
C SER A 333 -0.86 17.23 -8.21
N LEU A 334 -1.64 17.82 -7.32
CA LEU A 334 -1.16 18.43 -6.08
C LEU A 334 -1.24 17.42 -4.93
N GLU A 335 -0.47 17.64 -3.87
CA GLU A 335 -0.54 16.89 -2.61
C GLU A 335 -0.77 17.87 -1.47
N ASN A 336 -1.79 17.65 -0.64
CA ASN A 336 -2.08 18.53 0.50
C ASN A 336 -2.59 17.71 1.70
N THR A 337 -1.89 17.67 2.84
CA THR A 337 -0.57 18.27 3.12
C THR A 337 0.59 17.52 2.48
N LEU A 338 1.62 18.23 1.99
CA LEU A 338 2.90 17.65 1.58
C LEU A 338 3.92 17.82 2.70
N ASN A 339 4.52 16.72 3.18
CA ASN A 339 5.39 16.69 4.37
C ASN A 339 4.79 17.33 5.65
N GLY A 340 3.47 17.50 5.72
CA GLY A 340 2.77 18.17 6.82
C GLY A 340 2.67 19.70 6.70
N ALA A 341 3.30 20.29 5.69
CA ALA A 341 3.09 21.69 5.30
C ALA A 341 1.78 21.82 4.50
N ILE A 342 1.08 22.94 4.69
CA ILE A 342 -0.19 23.21 4.01
C ILE A 342 0.07 24.02 2.74
N MET A 343 -0.47 23.55 1.61
CA MET A 343 -0.59 24.40 0.43
C MET A 343 -1.78 25.36 0.61
N PRO A 344 -1.58 26.69 0.52
CA PRO A 344 -2.65 27.66 0.71
C PRO A 344 -3.79 27.48 -0.31
N LEU A 345 -5.03 27.52 0.16
CA LEU A 345 -6.23 27.44 -0.68
C LEU A 345 -6.27 28.52 -1.78
N SER A 346 -5.71 29.70 -1.51
CA SER A 346 -5.54 30.76 -2.51
C SER A 346 -4.65 30.34 -3.69
N GLU A 347 -3.58 29.60 -3.44
CA GLU A 347 -2.67 29.13 -4.48
C GLU A 347 -3.28 27.96 -5.26
N VAL A 348 -3.97 27.05 -4.56
CA VAL A 348 -4.78 25.99 -5.19
C VAL A 348 -5.80 26.59 -6.15
N ARG A 349 -6.48 27.68 -5.76
CA ARG A 349 -7.43 28.43 -6.62
C ARG A 349 -6.77 29.02 -7.86
N ARG A 350 -5.58 29.63 -7.73
CA ARG A 350 -4.82 30.18 -8.86
C ARG A 350 -4.46 29.11 -9.88
N ILE A 351 -3.91 27.97 -9.41
CA ILE A 351 -3.57 26.83 -10.27
C ILE A 351 -4.81 26.23 -10.92
N SER A 352 -5.89 26.02 -10.15
CA SER A 352 -7.12 25.40 -10.66
C SER A 352 -7.85 26.27 -11.68
N ALA A 353 -7.91 27.60 -11.50
CA ALA A 353 -8.46 28.52 -12.50
C ALA A 353 -7.71 28.40 -13.85
N TRP A 354 -6.39 28.49 -13.81
CA TRP A 354 -5.55 28.37 -15.01
C TRP A 354 -5.60 26.98 -15.64
N ALA A 355 -5.66 25.90 -14.83
CA ALA A 355 -5.81 24.54 -15.33
C ALA A 355 -7.13 24.36 -16.11
N ARG A 356 -8.25 24.90 -15.59
CA ARG A 356 -9.56 24.89 -16.26
C ARG A 356 -9.53 25.65 -17.58
N GLU A 357 -8.91 26.84 -17.62
CA GLU A 357 -8.74 27.64 -18.84
C GLU A 357 -8.00 26.88 -19.96
N ASN A 358 -7.06 25.99 -19.59
CA ASN A 358 -6.25 25.21 -20.52
C ASN A 358 -6.73 23.76 -20.69
N GLY A 359 -7.90 23.40 -20.14
CA GLY A 359 -8.47 22.05 -20.24
C GLY A 359 -7.63 20.96 -19.56
N ILE A 360 -6.81 21.31 -18.57
CA ILE A 360 -5.97 20.42 -17.77
C ILE A 360 -6.76 19.95 -16.54
N ILE A 361 -6.71 18.65 -16.26
CA ILE A 361 -7.43 18.03 -15.15
C ILE A 361 -6.66 18.26 -13.83
N MET A 362 -7.37 18.61 -12.77
CA MET A 362 -6.82 18.78 -11.43
C MET A 362 -7.08 17.54 -10.56
N HIS A 363 -6.02 16.89 -10.09
CA HIS A 363 -6.08 15.82 -9.09
C HIS A 363 -5.45 16.26 -7.76
N LEU A 364 -6.00 15.79 -6.64
CA LEU A 364 -5.43 15.97 -5.31
C LEU A 364 -5.15 14.62 -4.66
N ASP A 365 -3.87 14.37 -4.33
CA ASP A 365 -3.53 13.48 -3.23
C ASP A 365 -3.85 14.22 -1.92
N GLY A 366 -5.04 13.95 -1.40
CA GLY A 366 -5.56 14.47 -0.15
C GLY A 366 -5.38 13.47 1.00
N ALA A 367 -4.35 12.61 0.96
CA ALA A 367 -4.06 11.63 2.01
C ALA A 367 -4.08 12.22 3.42
N ARG A 368 -3.79 13.52 3.58
CA ARG A 368 -3.90 14.28 4.83
C ARG A 368 -4.66 15.60 4.66
N LEU A 369 -5.58 15.70 3.71
CA LEU A 369 -6.40 16.91 3.54
C LEU A 369 -7.24 17.22 4.81
N TRP A 370 -7.66 16.17 5.52
CA TRP A 370 -8.30 16.27 6.84
C TRP A 370 -7.49 17.10 7.84
N GLU A 371 -6.15 16.98 7.82
CA GLU A 371 -5.25 17.73 8.70
C GLU A 371 -5.23 19.22 8.32
N ALA A 372 -5.14 19.54 7.02
CA ALA A 372 -5.18 20.92 6.55
C ALA A 372 -6.52 21.62 6.86
N VAL A 373 -7.63 20.90 6.75
CA VAL A 373 -8.97 21.40 7.12
C VAL A 373 -9.09 21.57 8.63
N ALA A 374 -8.60 20.60 9.43
CA ALA A 374 -8.61 20.70 10.90
C ALA A 374 -7.68 21.80 11.44
N ALA A 375 -6.63 22.18 10.71
CA ALA A 375 -5.79 23.34 10.99
C ALA A 375 -6.43 24.69 10.60
N GLY A 376 -7.62 24.68 9.97
CA GLY A 376 -8.37 25.89 9.63
C GLY A 376 -7.97 26.55 8.30
N ALA A 377 -7.25 25.87 7.41
CA ALA A 377 -6.79 26.45 6.13
C ALA A 377 -7.87 26.62 5.05
N GLY A 378 -9.09 26.15 5.32
CA GLY A 378 -10.25 26.13 4.43
C GLY A 378 -11.18 24.97 4.78
N SER A 379 -12.43 24.97 4.32
CA SER A 379 -13.30 23.80 4.51
C SER A 379 -12.94 22.67 3.54
N LEU A 380 -13.39 21.44 3.84
CA LEU A 380 -13.21 20.32 2.90
C LEU A 380 -13.85 20.62 1.54
N LYS A 381 -15.00 21.29 1.52
CA LYS A 381 -15.70 21.69 0.29
C LYS A 381 -14.93 22.75 -0.50
N ASP A 382 -14.30 23.71 0.19
CA ASP A 382 -13.47 24.73 -0.47
C ASP A 382 -12.31 24.11 -1.22
N PHE A 383 -11.56 23.20 -0.58
CA PHE A 383 -10.47 22.50 -1.26
C PHE A 383 -11.00 21.58 -2.35
N CYS A 384 -12.00 20.74 -2.07
CA CYS A 384 -12.51 19.79 -3.06
C CYS A 384 -13.15 20.47 -4.29
N ALA A 385 -13.69 21.68 -4.18
CA ALA A 385 -14.21 22.44 -5.32
C ALA A 385 -13.15 22.69 -6.41
N GLU A 386 -11.87 22.78 -6.04
CA GLU A 386 -10.77 23.13 -6.95
C GLU A 386 -10.13 21.93 -7.68
N PHE A 387 -10.64 20.70 -7.50
CA PHE A 387 -10.12 19.51 -8.17
C PHE A 387 -11.22 18.70 -8.85
N ASP A 388 -10.92 18.04 -9.96
CA ASP A 388 -11.82 17.11 -10.64
C ASP A 388 -11.96 15.79 -9.87
N SER A 389 -10.88 15.35 -9.23
CA SER A 389 -10.89 14.20 -8.30
C SER A 389 -9.92 14.35 -7.15
N ILE A 390 -10.29 13.81 -5.99
CA ILE A 390 -9.50 13.84 -4.76
C ILE A 390 -9.41 12.43 -4.18
N SER A 391 -8.24 12.03 -3.72
CA SER A 391 -7.99 10.81 -2.92
C SER A 391 -7.88 11.20 -1.44
N LEU A 392 -8.66 10.59 -0.55
CA LEU A 392 -8.70 10.89 0.89
C LEU A 392 -8.41 9.62 1.70
N CYS A 393 -7.41 9.62 2.58
CA CYS A 393 -7.10 8.44 3.40
C CYS A 393 -7.90 8.39 4.71
N PHE A 394 -8.28 7.19 5.14
CA PHE A 394 -8.81 6.94 6.49
C PHE A 394 -7.77 6.28 7.41
N SER A 395 -6.84 5.49 6.85
CA SER A 395 -5.82 4.74 7.60
C SER A 395 -4.53 5.54 7.87
N LYS A 396 -4.71 6.74 8.43
CA LYS A 396 -3.67 7.68 8.88
C LYS A 396 -4.18 8.34 10.17
N GLY A 397 -3.94 9.65 10.40
CA GLY A 397 -4.41 10.39 11.58
C GLY A 397 -5.88 10.20 12.00
N LEU A 398 -6.79 9.81 11.09
CA LEU A 398 -8.18 9.46 11.42
C LEU A 398 -8.33 8.15 12.23
N GLY A 399 -7.44 7.18 12.07
CA GLY A 399 -7.36 5.95 12.86
C GLY A 399 -8.08 4.71 12.32
N ALA A 400 -8.68 4.74 11.12
CA ALA A 400 -9.29 3.53 10.55
C ALA A 400 -8.21 2.47 10.22
N PRO A 401 -8.49 1.16 10.35
CA PRO A 401 -7.46 0.14 10.13
C PRO A 401 -7.01 0.03 8.66
N ILE A 402 -7.94 0.24 7.74
CA ILE A 402 -7.76 0.06 6.29
C ILE A 402 -8.59 1.14 5.60
N GLY A 403 -8.16 1.56 4.42
CA GLY A 403 -9.02 2.22 3.47
C GLY A 403 -8.68 3.67 3.15
N SER A 404 -9.15 4.08 2.00
CA SER A 404 -9.16 5.44 1.49
C SER A 404 -10.38 5.56 0.57
N ILE A 405 -10.68 6.75 0.09
CA ILE A 405 -11.83 7.00 -0.78
C ILE A 405 -11.43 7.99 -1.86
N ILE A 406 -11.93 7.81 -3.07
CA ILE A 406 -11.85 8.84 -4.10
C ILE A 406 -13.21 9.51 -4.26
N VAL A 407 -13.21 10.81 -4.50
CA VAL A 407 -14.41 11.61 -4.77
C VAL A 407 -14.28 12.35 -6.09
N GLY A 408 -15.38 12.59 -6.78
CA GLY A 408 -15.41 13.29 -8.08
C GLY A 408 -16.81 13.39 -8.67
N ASN A 409 -16.89 13.58 -9.99
CA ASN A 409 -18.17 13.51 -10.71
C ASN A 409 -18.59 12.06 -11.00
N LYS A 410 -19.88 11.84 -11.27
CA LYS A 410 -20.46 10.50 -11.52
C LYS A 410 -19.81 9.76 -12.70
N PRO A 411 -19.53 10.40 -13.86
CA PRO A 411 -18.80 9.74 -14.96
C PRO A 411 -17.41 9.23 -14.53
N PHE A 412 -16.66 10.04 -13.79
CA PHE A 412 -15.34 9.67 -13.26
C PHE A 412 -15.43 8.50 -12.27
N ILE A 413 -16.35 8.55 -11.30
CA ILE A 413 -16.52 7.48 -10.29
C ILE A 413 -16.99 6.17 -10.94
N LYS A 414 -17.91 6.23 -11.91
CA LYS A 414 -18.34 5.06 -12.69
C LYS A 414 -17.18 4.39 -13.41
N ARG A 415 -16.29 5.17 -14.05
CA ARG A 415 -15.07 4.66 -14.69
C ARG A 415 -14.08 4.11 -13.65
N SER A 416 -13.91 4.81 -12.55
CA SER A 416 -13.04 4.40 -11.44
C SER A 416 -13.44 3.05 -10.83
N ARG A 417 -14.75 2.76 -10.72
CA ARG A 417 -15.23 1.45 -10.22
C ARG A 417 -14.80 0.30 -11.12
N TRP A 418 -14.70 0.50 -12.45
CA TRP A 418 -14.12 -0.47 -13.38
C TRP A 418 -12.60 -0.60 -13.18
N ILE A 419 -11.86 0.51 -13.09
CA ILE A 419 -10.41 0.46 -12.86
C ILE A 419 -10.09 -0.26 -11.53
N ARG A 420 -10.76 0.13 -10.43
CA ARG A 420 -10.71 -0.54 -9.11
C ARG A 420 -10.94 -2.04 -9.24
N LYS A 421 -11.93 -2.46 -10.05
CA LYS A 421 -12.21 -3.89 -10.29
C LYS A 421 -11.08 -4.59 -11.04
N SER A 422 -10.49 -3.95 -12.04
CA SER A 422 -9.41 -4.55 -12.86
C SER A 422 -8.10 -4.77 -12.08
N ILE A 423 -7.79 -3.90 -11.12
CA ILE A 423 -6.58 -4.01 -10.26
C ILE A 423 -6.83 -4.77 -8.95
N GLY A 424 -7.97 -5.47 -8.82
CA GLY A 424 -8.27 -6.32 -7.65
C GLY A 424 -8.82 -5.61 -6.41
N GLY A 425 -9.11 -4.31 -6.47
CA GLY A 425 -9.63 -3.52 -5.35
C GLY A 425 -11.15 -3.62 -5.12
N GLY A 426 -11.89 -4.36 -5.94
CA GLY A 426 -13.34 -4.56 -5.77
C GLY A 426 -13.63 -5.67 -4.77
N LEU A 427 -13.95 -5.28 -3.53
CA LEU A 427 -14.28 -6.18 -2.42
C LEU A 427 -15.66 -6.83 -2.58
N ARG A 428 -15.91 -7.86 -1.75
CA ARG A 428 -17.25 -8.41 -1.53
C ARG A 428 -17.89 -7.71 -0.33
N GLN A 429 -17.74 -8.27 0.86
CA GLN A 429 -18.24 -7.71 2.12
C GLN A 429 -17.42 -6.51 2.59
N ALA A 430 -17.59 -5.36 1.92
CA ALA A 430 -16.79 -4.15 2.15
C ALA A 430 -17.15 -3.40 3.44
N GLY A 431 -18.32 -3.66 4.05
CA GLY A 431 -18.75 -3.08 5.32
C GLY A 431 -17.73 -3.14 6.45
N VAL A 432 -16.89 -4.18 6.51
CA VAL A 432 -15.80 -4.32 7.52
C VAL A 432 -14.69 -3.28 7.36
N VAL A 433 -14.56 -2.66 6.18
CA VAL A 433 -13.65 -1.53 5.90
C VAL A 433 -14.42 -0.21 5.99
N ALA A 434 -15.65 -0.16 5.49
CA ALA A 434 -16.45 1.06 5.45
C ALA A 434 -16.92 1.54 6.83
N ALA A 435 -17.39 0.65 7.70
CA ALA A 435 -17.89 0.99 9.03
C ALA A 435 -16.85 1.69 9.93
N PRO A 436 -15.61 1.18 10.11
CA PRO A 436 -14.61 1.87 10.93
C PRO A 436 -14.12 3.17 10.26
N ALA A 437 -14.11 3.26 8.93
CA ALA A 437 -13.80 4.50 8.21
C ALA A 437 -14.84 5.60 8.46
N ARG A 438 -16.14 5.24 8.53
CA ARG A 438 -17.22 6.18 8.90
C ARG A 438 -17.00 6.75 10.30
N VAL A 439 -16.77 5.89 11.29
CA VAL A 439 -16.47 6.29 12.67
C VAL A 439 -15.23 7.17 12.75
N ALA A 440 -14.19 6.88 11.96
CA ALA A 440 -12.96 7.67 11.93
C ALA A 440 -13.19 9.12 11.46
N VAL A 441 -14.07 9.34 10.47
CA VAL A 441 -14.44 10.69 10.03
C VAL A 441 -15.32 11.39 11.07
N GLU A 442 -16.28 10.69 11.67
CA GLU A 442 -17.20 11.30 12.65
C GLU A 442 -16.51 11.63 13.98
N GLU A 443 -15.76 10.69 14.57
CA GLU A 443 -15.14 10.90 15.88
C GLU A 443 -13.79 11.59 15.84
N THR A 444 -12.97 11.37 14.80
CA THR A 444 -11.58 11.87 14.79
C THR A 444 -11.46 13.19 14.02
N PHE A 445 -12.12 13.31 12.86
CA PHE A 445 -12.16 14.56 12.10
C PHE A 445 -13.23 15.51 12.63
N LEU A 446 -14.51 15.17 12.52
CA LEU A 446 -15.61 16.05 12.94
C LEU A 446 -15.65 16.25 14.47
N GLY A 447 -15.20 15.25 15.24
CA GLY A 447 -14.99 15.35 16.69
C GLY A 447 -13.73 16.12 17.12
N GLY A 448 -12.94 16.68 16.20
CA GLY A 448 -11.86 17.63 16.50
C GLY A 448 -10.54 17.05 17.03
N LYS A 449 -10.36 15.73 17.07
CA LYS A 449 -9.15 15.07 17.61
C LYS A 449 -7.87 15.38 16.80
N LEU A 450 -8.00 15.72 15.52
CA LEU A 450 -6.86 16.14 14.69
C LEU A 450 -6.23 17.46 15.20
N ALA A 451 -7.03 18.46 15.55
CA ALA A 451 -6.53 19.74 16.07
C ALA A 451 -5.74 19.59 17.39
N GLN A 452 -6.13 18.63 18.25
CA GLN A 452 -5.33 18.26 19.43
C GLN A 452 -3.95 17.70 19.03
N SER A 453 -3.88 16.90 17.97
CA SER A 453 -2.62 16.36 17.45
C SER A 453 -1.70 17.46 16.93
N HIS A 454 -2.24 18.52 16.33
CA HIS A 454 -1.48 19.72 15.92
C HIS A 454 -0.93 20.48 17.13
N CYS A 455 -1.73 20.63 18.19
CA CYS A 455 -1.26 21.23 19.45
C CYS A 455 -0.09 20.45 20.06
N HIS A 456 -0.11 19.11 19.96
CA HIS A 456 0.99 18.25 20.39
C HIS A 456 2.22 18.36 19.46
N ALA A 457 2.04 18.45 18.14
CA ALA A 457 3.12 18.72 17.19
C ALA A 457 3.78 20.09 17.44
N LYS A 458 3.00 21.16 17.68
CA LYS A 458 3.51 22.49 18.08
C LYS A 458 4.26 22.45 19.42
N ARG A 459 3.83 21.62 20.39
CA ARG A 459 4.57 21.43 21.64
C ARG A 459 5.92 20.73 21.39
N ILE A 460 5.96 19.69 20.57
CA ILE A 460 7.20 19.00 20.19
C ILE A 460 8.15 19.94 19.43
N GLN A 461 7.61 20.72 18.48
CA GLN A 461 8.33 21.79 17.79
C GLN A 461 9.01 22.72 18.81
N LYS A 462 8.24 23.26 19.77
CA LYS A 462 8.77 24.18 20.78
C LYS A 462 9.89 23.55 21.60
N ILE A 463 9.72 22.31 22.07
CA ILE A 463 10.75 21.61 22.87
C ILE A 463 12.07 21.51 22.10
N TRP A 464 12.01 21.16 20.81
CA TRP A 464 13.20 21.09 19.96
C TRP A 464 13.86 22.45 19.76
N THR A 465 13.08 23.49 19.43
CA THR A 465 13.63 24.83 19.16
C THR A 465 14.13 25.54 20.41
N ASP A 466 13.51 25.30 21.58
CA ASP A 466 13.97 25.82 22.88
C ASP A 466 15.37 25.30 23.24
N LEU A 467 15.74 24.11 22.76
CA LEU A 467 17.06 23.49 22.91
C LEU A 467 18.05 23.89 21.80
N GLY A 468 17.69 24.83 20.92
CA GLY A 468 18.50 25.26 19.77
C GLY A 468 18.33 24.42 18.49
N GLY A 469 17.44 23.43 18.50
CA GLY A 469 17.13 22.58 17.37
C GLY A 469 16.58 23.33 16.15
N LYS A 470 16.99 22.92 14.94
CA LYS A 470 16.52 23.49 13.66
C LYS A 470 15.49 22.58 12.98
N LEU A 471 14.64 23.14 12.13
CA LEU A 471 13.55 22.43 11.45
C LEU A 471 13.76 22.46 9.93
N GLN A 472 13.39 21.38 9.24
CA GLN A 472 13.46 21.30 7.78
C GLN A 472 12.25 21.94 7.08
N TYR A 473 11.07 21.89 7.72
CA TYR A 473 9.79 22.34 7.17
C TYR A 473 8.93 23.04 8.24
N PRO A 474 7.96 23.88 7.84
CA PRO A 474 6.93 24.38 8.73
C PRO A 474 6.12 23.27 9.39
N VAL A 475 5.76 23.46 10.66
CA VAL A 475 4.91 22.54 11.43
C VAL A 475 3.47 23.05 11.34
N ASP A 476 2.84 22.96 10.16
CA ASP A 476 1.50 23.51 9.96
C ASP A 476 0.40 22.59 10.53
N THR A 477 0.67 21.28 10.54
CA THR A 477 -0.29 20.25 10.98
C THR A 477 0.34 19.29 12.01
N ASN A 478 0.43 17.99 11.68
CA ASN A 478 0.79 16.91 12.60
C ASN A 478 2.22 16.39 12.44
N MET A 479 3.07 17.02 11.61
CA MET A 479 4.46 16.60 11.40
C MET A 479 5.46 17.63 11.92
N VAL A 480 6.51 17.14 12.60
CA VAL A 480 7.68 17.91 12.97
C VAL A 480 8.91 17.28 12.31
N TRP A 481 9.58 18.05 11.46
CA TRP A 481 10.80 17.61 10.78
C TRP A 481 12.02 18.29 11.37
N LEU A 482 12.78 17.54 12.16
CA LEU A 482 14.03 17.97 12.77
C LEU A 482 15.15 17.96 11.73
N ASP A 483 15.90 19.05 11.66
CA ASP A 483 17.17 19.09 10.92
C ASP A 483 18.29 18.56 11.83
N LEU A 484 18.44 17.23 11.83
CA LEU A 484 19.51 16.52 12.55
C LEU A 484 20.89 16.82 11.94
N GLY A 485 20.95 17.05 10.63
CA GLY A 485 22.18 17.31 9.89
C GLY A 485 22.83 18.64 10.29
N ALA A 486 22.02 19.69 10.49
CA ALA A 486 22.51 20.98 10.98
C ALA A 486 23.09 20.96 12.42
N HIS A 487 22.94 19.84 13.14
CA HIS A 487 23.49 19.60 14.47
C HIS A 487 24.51 18.44 14.50
N ASN A 488 24.87 17.87 13.34
CA ASN A 488 25.74 16.69 13.20
C ASN A 488 25.27 15.46 14.00
N ILE A 489 23.97 15.33 14.24
CA ILE A 489 23.40 14.19 14.97
C ILE A 489 23.31 13.00 14.02
N ASP A 490 24.01 11.90 14.36
CA ASP A 490 23.90 10.64 13.61
C ASP A 490 22.48 10.04 13.70
N LEU A 491 22.02 9.49 12.59
CA LEU A 491 20.68 8.93 12.46
C LEU A 491 20.48 7.69 13.33
N ASN A 492 21.46 6.79 13.41
CA ASN A 492 21.34 5.56 14.19
C ASN A 492 21.39 5.90 15.68
N HIS A 493 22.31 6.76 16.10
CA HIS A 493 22.36 7.25 17.47
C HIS A 493 21.04 7.91 17.91
N PHE A 494 20.41 8.71 17.04
CA PHE A 494 19.11 9.31 17.35
C PHE A 494 17.98 8.28 17.49
N ILE A 495 18.04 7.17 16.74
CA ILE A 495 17.09 6.04 16.90
C ILE A 495 17.35 5.29 18.21
N GLU A 496 18.61 5.03 18.55
CA GLU A 496 19.01 4.43 19.84
C GLU A 496 18.57 5.26 21.04
N LEU A 497 18.65 6.61 20.96
CA LEU A 497 18.09 7.50 21.98
C LEU A 497 16.56 7.42 22.07
N GLY A 498 15.88 7.24 20.93
CA GLY A 498 14.45 6.93 20.90
C GLY A 498 14.13 5.67 21.69
N ASP A 499 14.80 4.57 21.38
CA ASP A 499 14.61 3.28 22.05
C ASP A 499 14.99 3.34 23.55
N LYS A 500 16.08 4.02 23.93
CA LYS A 500 16.50 4.30 25.32
C LYS A 500 15.40 4.92 26.16
N TYR A 501 14.58 5.80 25.57
CA TYR A 501 13.47 6.47 26.24
C TYR A 501 12.09 5.88 25.90
N GLY A 502 12.03 4.74 25.20
CA GLY A 502 10.78 4.07 24.83
C GLY A 502 9.91 4.89 23.87
N VAL A 503 10.53 5.52 22.87
CA VAL A 503 9.92 6.36 21.83
C VAL A 503 10.34 5.86 20.45
N LYS A 504 9.42 5.28 19.68
CA LYS A 504 9.75 4.74 18.36
C LYS A 504 9.87 5.88 17.35
N VAL A 505 11.04 6.01 16.74
CA VAL A 505 11.37 7.00 15.71
C VAL A 505 12.00 6.33 14.48
N ARG A 506 12.13 7.09 13.37
CA ARG A 506 12.83 6.63 12.15
C ARG A 506 13.83 7.69 11.66
N GLY A 507 14.33 8.52 12.58
CA GLY A 507 15.06 9.76 12.31
C GLY A 507 14.22 11.01 12.59
N GLY A 508 14.65 12.15 12.04
CA GLY A 508 14.10 13.48 12.35
C GLY A 508 12.65 13.73 11.93
N ARG A 509 11.92 12.79 11.33
CA ARG A 509 10.49 12.96 11.02
C ARG A 509 9.63 12.39 12.14
N PHE A 510 9.04 13.28 12.93
CA PHE A 510 8.02 12.95 13.92
C PHE A 510 6.64 13.20 13.31
N VAL A 511 5.75 12.21 13.40
CA VAL A 511 4.34 12.33 13.01
C VAL A 511 3.48 12.08 14.24
N VAL A 512 2.55 12.98 14.51
CA VAL A 512 1.71 12.98 15.71
C VAL A 512 0.27 12.59 15.36
N HIS A 513 -0.37 11.81 16.20
CA HIS A 513 -1.78 11.44 16.05
C HIS A 513 -2.47 11.41 17.42
N TYR A 514 -3.81 11.37 17.42
CA TYR A 514 -4.66 11.58 18.60
C TYR A 514 -4.49 10.55 19.74
N GLN A 515 -3.70 9.50 19.53
CA GLN A 515 -3.42 8.46 20.53
C GLN A 515 -2.09 8.71 21.26
N ILE A 516 -1.31 9.71 20.85
CA ILE A 516 -0.07 10.12 21.51
C ILE A 516 -0.40 11.03 22.70
N GLY A 517 -0.10 10.55 23.91
CA GLY A 517 -0.39 11.25 25.16
C GLY A 517 0.71 12.18 25.66
N ALA A 518 0.42 12.92 26.73
CA ALA A 518 1.37 13.85 27.35
C ALA A 518 2.67 13.18 27.85
N GLU A 519 2.61 11.93 28.30
CA GLU A 519 3.78 11.17 28.73
C GLU A 519 4.76 10.92 27.56
N ALA A 520 4.24 10.55 26.39
CA ALA A 520 5.05 10.33 25.19
C ALA A 520 5.81 11.60 24.78
N ILE A 521 5.16 12.77 24.88
CA ILE A 521 5.80 14.08 24.63
C ILE A 521 6.92 14.36 25.64
N GLU A 522 6.77 13.94 26.90
CA GLU A 522 7.80 14.13 27.92
C GLU A 522 8.97 13.12 27.76
N ARG A 523 8.71 11.91 27.25
CA ARG A 523 9.77 11.00 26.78
C ARG A 523 10.51 11.60 25.57
N VAL A 524 9.81 12.19 24.61
CA VAL A 524 10.40 12.93 23.47
C VAL A 524 11.29 14.10 23.94
N ARG A 525 10.92 14.82 25.01
CA ARG A 525 11.80 15.83 25.61
C ARG A 525 13.15 15.23 26.01
N LYS A 526 13.16 14.08 26.69
CA LYS A 526 14.41 13.42 27.11
C LYS A 526 15.28 13.04 25.91
N VAL A 527 14.68 12.49 24.85
CA VAL A 527 15.37 12.21 23.58
C VAL A 527 16.03 13.48 23.03
N PHE A 528 15.31 14.60 22.99
CA PHE A 528 15.83 15.86 22.43
C PHE A 528 16.92 16.50 23.31
N THR A 529 16.76 16.46 24.64
CA THR A 529 17.77 16.95 25.58
C THR A 529 19.07 16.16 25.43
N ASP A 530 19.00 14.83 25.45
CA ASP A 530 20.19 13.97 25.32
C ASP A 530 20.87 14.19 23.95
N ALA A 531 20.09 14.21 22.86
CA ALA A 531 20.58 14.39 21.49
C ALA A 531 21.24 15.76 21.22
N LEU A 532 20.79 16.85 21.86
CA LEU A 532 21.32 18.20 21.62
C LEU A 532 22.34 18.68 22.67
N THR A 533 22.33 18.11 23.88
CA THR A 533 23.18 18.59 24.99
C THR A 533 24.19 17.56 25.49
N GLY A 534 24.02 16.28 25.18
CA GLY A 534 24.81 15.19 25.76
C GLY A 534 24.64 15.03 27.28
N GLN A 535 23.64 15.67 27.88
CA GLN A 535 23.33 15.54 29.31
C GLN A 535 22.21 14.52 29.49
N GLU A 536 22.53 13.43 30.21
CA GLU A 536 21.51 12.46 30.60
C GLU A 536 20.43 13.14 31.46
N SER A 537 19.20 13.15 30.95
CA SER A 537 18.06 13.70 31.67
C SER A 537 17.78 12.86 32.92
N ALA A 538 17.85 13.48 34.12
CA ALA A 538 17.74 12.83 35.44
C ALA A 538 16.32 12.30 35.81
N GLY A 539 15.62 11.68 34.85
CA GLY A 539 14.36 10.99 35.07
C GLY A 539 14.60 9.49 35.23
N LYS A 540 14.07 8.90 36.32
CA LYS A 540 14.17 7.47 36.66
C LYS A 540 14.05 6.57 35.43
N SER A 541 15.08 5.75 35.19
CA SER A 541 15.06 4.70 34.19
C SER A 541 14.11 3.58 34.64
N HIS A 542 13.02 3.37 33.89
CA HIS A 542 12.38 2.07 33.87
C HIS A 542 13.21 1.18 32.95
N VAL A 543 14.07 0.35 33.53
CA VAL A 543 14.75 -0.71 32.79
C VAL A 543 13.73 -1.83 32.57
N THR A 544 13.11 -1.83 31.39
CA THR A 544 12.39 -3.01 30.90
C THR A 544 13.43 -4.08 30.53
N GLU A 545 13.46 -5.20 31.25
CA GLU A 545 14.25 -6.36 30.80
C GLU A 545 13.63 -6.89 29.51
N HIS A 546 14.36 -6.73 28.40
CA HIS A 546 14.02 -7.31 27.11
C HIS A 546 15.03 -8.42 26.78
N ASP A 547 14.53 -9.65 26.61
CA ASP A 547 15.34 -10.79 26.15
C ASP A 547 15.94 -10.51 24.76
N PRO A 548 17.28 -10.45 24.61
CA PRO A 548 17.94 -10.14 23.34
C PRO A 548 17.68 -11.14 22.20
N GLU A 549 17.13 -12.33 22.47
CA GLU A 549 16.80 -13.30 21.41
C GLU A 549 15.51 -12.95 20.63
N VAL A 550 14.57 -12.19 21.22
CA VAL A 550 13.22 -12.01 20.66
C VAL A 550 13.18 -11.03 19.47
N LEU A 551 14.14 -10.10 19.36
CA LEU A 551 14.14 -9.02 18.34
C LEU A 551 14.97 -9.31 17.08
N LYS A 552 15.54 -10.51 16.93
CA LYS A 552 16.33 -10.88 15.73
C LYS A 552 15.45 -11.18 14.52
N LEU A 553 15.00 -10.12 13.84
CA LEU A 553 14.48 -10.19 12.46
C LEU A 553 15.57 -10.75 11.53
N LYS A 554 15.52 -12.06 11.24
CA LYS A 554 16.46 -12.75 10.34
C LYS A 554 16.13 -12.46 8.86
N GLY A 555 16.35 -11.22 8.43
CA GLY A 555 16.26 -10.80 7.04
C GLY A 555 17.15 -9.59 6.78
N LYS A 556 18.03 -9.66 5.78
CA LYS A 556 18.62 -8.45 5.21
C LYS A 556 17.50 -7.72 4.47
N GLY A 557 17.15 -6.53 4.94
CA GLY A 557 16.31 -5.61 4.18
C GLY A 557 17.00 -5.21 2.88
N VAL A 558 16.20 -4.74 1.92
CA VAL A 558 16.72 -4.10 0.70
C VAL A 558 17.23 -2.71 1.10
N GLU A 559 18.42 -2.34 0.62
CA GLU A 559 19.04 -1.02 0.82
C GLU A 559 18.27 0.09 0.08
#